data_AF-G3Q048-F1
#
_entry.id   AF-G3Q048-F1
#
_cell.length_a   1.000
_cell.length_b   1.000
_cell.length_c   1.000
_cell.angle_alpha   90.00
_cell.angle_beta   90.00
_cell.angle_gamma   90.00
#
_symmetry.space_group_name_H-M   'P 1'
#
loop_
_entity.id
_entity.type
_entity.pdbx_description
1 polymer ?
#
loop_
_entity_poly.entity_id
_entity_poly.type
_entity_poly.pdbx_seq_one_letter_code
_entity_poly.pdbx_strand_id
1 'polypeptide(L)'
;MIGQMRDVVGAATAGENYYRACMDSTIQYMNSYHIPGQVQNRIKTWYDYTWKIQGMLDEQELLVQLPAKMRLDMAVDVNYSIVSKVALFQGCDRQMVFDLLTRLKSVVYLPGDFVCKKGEIGREMYIIKQGEVQVVGGPDLQTVFVTIRSGSVFGEISLLAGGGGNRRTANVKVHGFANLFILDKKDLAEILVNYPESQKLLRKKAKTMLTKDQKPEEKGGAKEAVQIIPPRPDTPEMFKAALKVSQQAGLEGAFTQLRRTYQSSESTDRQTSPPTYQAPPPSPMHRRSPVPPLVVATDDDDAVSETADSSVLIRMTPRQQGQELLTVEVAPEGE
;
A
#
# COMPACT_ATOMS: atom_id res chain seq x y z
N MET A 1 -26.83 -0.90 37.34
CA MET A 1 -26.06 -2.01 36.75
C MET A 1 -26.24 -2.11 35.23
N ILE A 2 -27.46 -2.07 34.69
CA ILE A 2 -27.71 -2.12 33.23
C ILE A 2 -27.12 -0.91 32.47
N GLY A 3 -27.19 0.30 33.04
CA GLY A 3 -26.57 1.50 32.44
C GLY A 3 -25.05 1.39 32.29
N GLN A 4 -24.36 0.97 33.34
CA GLN A 4 -22.90 0.76 33.33
C GLN A 4 -22.47 -0.32 32.32
N MET A 5 -23.25 -1.40 32.18
CA MET A 5 -22.98 -2.40 31.12
C MET A 5 -23.17 -1.81 29.72
N ARG A 6 -24.18 -0.97 29.50
CA ARG A 6 -24.38 -0.28 28.21
C ARG A 6 -23.25 0.70 27.91
N ASP A 7 -22.77 1.43 28.90
CA ASP A 7 -21.66 2.39 28.74
C ASP A 7 -20.34 1.67 28.45
N VAL A 8 -20.08 0.55 29.14
CA VAL A 8 -18.90 -0.28 28.90
C VAL A 8 -18.94 -0.92 27.52
N VAL A 9 -20.09 -1.47 27.10
CA VAL A 9 -20.26 -2.05 25.75
C VAL A 9 -20.19 -0.96 24.67
N GLY A 10 -20.77 0.22 24.93
CA GLY A 10 -20.71 1.37 24.03
C GLY A 10 -19.28 1.89 23.85
N ALA A 11 -18.51 2.02 24.93
CA ALA A 11 -17.11 2.42 24.89
C ALA A 11 -16.23 1.36 24.21
N ALA A 12 -16.44 0.06 24.51
CA ALA A 12 -15.68 -1.04 23.92
C ALA A 12 -15.90 -1.18 22.41
N THR A 13 -17.09 -0.81 21.92
CA THR A 13 -17.44 -0.88 20.48
C THR A 13 -17.35 0.47 19.76
N ALA A 14 -16.95 1.54 20.45
CA ALA A 14 -16.97 2.90 19.90
C ALA A 14 -16.14 3.03 18.62
N GLY A 15 -14.91 2.48 18.61
CA GLY A 15 -14.05 2.51 17.43
C GLY A 15 -14.62 1.70 16.26
N GLU A 16 -15.18 0.52 16.53
CA GLU A 16 -15.79 -0.33 15.51
C GLU A 16 -17.06 0.31 14.93
N ASN A 17 -17.87 0.95 15.78
CA ASN A 17 -19.07 1.68 15.36
C ASN A 17 -18.72 2.90 14.51
N TYR A 18 -17.69 3.67 14.89
CA TYR A 18 -17.20 4.79 14.09
C TYR A 18 -16.73 4.34 12.71
N TYR A 19 -15.92 3.28 12.67
CA TYR A 19 -15.45 2.69 11.43
C TYR A 19 -16.60 2.23 10.53
N ARG A 20 -17.58 1.49 11.08
CA ARG A 20 -18.76 1.02 10.34
C ARG A 20 -19.58 2.19 9.80
N ALA A 21 -19.80 3.23 10.62
CA ALA A 21 -20.53 4.42 10.19
C ALA A 21 -19.83 5.15 9.03
N CYS A 22 -18.49 5.25 9.06
CA CYS A 22 -17.72 5.84 7.98
C CYS A 22 -17.82 5.01 6.69
N MET A 23 -17.64 3.69 6.79
CA MET A 23 -17.78 2.76 5.66
C MET A 23 -19.18 2.82 5.04
N ASP A 24 -20.24 2.82 5.86
CA ASP A 24 -21.63 2.92 5.41
C ASP A 24 -21.90 4.24 4.69
N SER A 25 -21.37 5.34 5.21
CA SER A 25 -21.48 6.67 4.57
C SER A 25 -20.79 6.69 3.21
N THR A 26 -19.60 6.10 3.09
CA THR A 26 -18.91 5.97 1.81
C THR A 26 -19.67 5.06 0.83
N ILE A 27 -20.25 3.96 1.31
CA ILE A 27 -21.07 3.07 0.47
C ILE A 27 -22.32 3.80 -0.02
N GLN A 28 -22.98 4.57 0.83
CA GLN A 28 -24.14 5.38 0.46
C GLN A 28 -23.77 6.40 -0.63
N TYR A 29 -22.63 7.08 -0.47
CA TYR A 29 -22.09 7.98 -1.50
C TYR A 29 -21.82 7.24 -2.82
N MET A 30 -21.19 6.08 -2.78
CA MET A 30 -20.93 5.31 -4.00
C MET A 30 -22.21 4.86 -4.71
N ASN A 31 -23.25 4.52 -3.95
CA ASN A 31 -24.54 4.11 -4.48
C ASN A 31 -25.32 5.28 -5.09
N SER A 32 -25.31 6.45 -4.45
CA SER A 32 -26.01 7.63 -4.99
C SER A 32 -25.41 8.09 -6.32
N TYR A 33 -24.08 8.04 -6.45
CA TYR A 33 -23.37 8.40 -7.67
C TYR A 33 -23.20 7.24 -8.67
N HIS A 34 -23.83 6.08 -8.43
CA HIS A 34 -23.82 4.92 -9.33
C HIS A 34 -22.39 4.47 -9.71
N ILE A 35 -21.47 4.49 -8.74
CA ILE A 35 -20.08 4.10 -8.95
C ILE A 35 -20.01 2.60 -9.31
N PRO A 36 -19.22 2.18 -10.31
CA PRO A 36 -19.14 0.79 -10.73
C PRO A 36 -18.74 -0.16 -9.60
N GLY A 37 -19.33 -1.36 -9.57
CA GLY A 37 -19.11 -2.36 -8.52
C GLY A 37 -17.64 -2.75 -8.32
N GLN A 38 -16.80 -2.67 -9.37
CA GLN A 38 -15.36 -2.87 -9.24
C GLN A 38 -14.69 -1.84 -8.32
N VAL A 39 -15.03 -0.56 -8.46
CA VAL A 39 -14.49 0.52 -7.61
C VAL A 39 -15.06 0.40 -6.20
N GLN A 40 -16.34 0.06 -6.07
CA GLN A 40 -16.95 -0.17 -4.75
C GLN A 40 -16.28 -1.30 -3.98
N ASN A 41 -16.06 -2.45 -4.63
CA ASN A 41 -15.40 -3.60 -4.01
C ASN A 41 -13.96 -3.28 -3.62
N ARG A 42 -13.25 -2.50 -4.44
CA ARG A 42 -11.92 -2.00 -4.11
C ARG A 42 -11.94 -1.14 -2.85
N ILE A 43 -12.85 -0.18 -2.76
CA ILE A 43 -12.97 0.71 -1.59
C ILE A 43 -13.32 -0.10 -0.34
N LYS A 44 -14.29 -1.03 -0.41
CA LYS A 44 -14.63 -1.93 0.71
C LYS A 44 -13.42 -2.76 1.17
N THR A 45 -12.67 -3.34 0.22
CA THR A 45 -11.46 -4.11 0.53
C THR A 45 -10.40 -3.26 1.23
N TRP A 46 -10.25 -1.99 0.81
CA TRP A 46 -9.37 -1.04 1.48
C TRP A 46 -9.82 -0.78 2.91
N TYR A 47 -11.11 -0.49 3.13
CA TYR A 47 -11.67 -0.31 4.47
C TYR A 47 -11.38 -1.54 5.33
N ASP A 48 -11.73 -2.75 4.87
CA ASP A 48 -11.59 -3.99 5.65
C ASP A 48 -10.13 -4.25 6.06
N TYR A 49 -9.20 -4.04 5.11
CA TYR A 49 -7.79 -4.25 5.36
C TYR A 49 -7.20 -3.17 6.28
N THR A 50 -7.52 -1.90 6.06
CA THR A 50 -7.05 -0.77 6.89
C THR A 50 -7.51 -0.97 8.34
N TRP A 51 -8.76 -1.36 8.56
CA TRP A 51 -9.26 -1.69 9.90
C TRP A 51 -8.52 -2.85 10.54
N LYS A 52 -8.32 -3.95 9.80
CA LYS A 52 -7.64 -5.14 10.32
C LYS A 52 -6.18 -4.88 10.71
N ILE A 53 -5.51 -3.97 10.01
CA ILE A 53 -4.08 -3.70 10.21
C ILE A 53 -3.83 -2.55 11.18
N GLN A 54 -4.61 -1.47 11.08
CA GLN A 54 -4.37 -0.23 11.83
C GLN A 54 -5.34 -0.06 13.00
N GLY A 55 -6.53 -0.67 12.95
CA GLY A 55 -7.58 -0.46 13.94
C GLY A 55 -8.15 0.97 13.95
N MET A 56 -7.80 1.78 12.96
CA MET A 56 -8.24 3.16 12.78
C MET A 56 -8.14 3.56 11.30
N LEU A 57 -8.90 4.58 10.90
CA LEU A 57 -8.92 5.07 9.51
C LEU A 57 -7.89 6.18 9.25
N ASP A 58 -7.64 7.02 10.26
CA ASP A 58 -6.65 8.09 10.17
C ASP A 58 -5.87 8.21 11.48
N GLU A 59 -4.57 7.94 11.41
CA GLU A 59 -3.63 8.14 12.52
C GLU A 59 -3.44 9.64 12.83
N GLN A 60 -3.60 10.51 11.83
CA GLN A 60 -3.41 11.95 12.02
C GLN A 60 -4.48 12.54 12.93
N GLU A 61 -5.73 12.10 12.82
CA GLU A 61 -6.84 12.52 13.68
C GLU A 61 -6.55 12.28 15.17
N LEU A 62 -5.94 11.13 15.48
CA LEU A 62 -5.50 10.79 16.85
C LEU A 62 -4.36 11.71 17.32
N LEU A 63 -3.40 11.98 16.44
CA LEU A 63 -2.18 12.70 16.80
C LEU A 63 -2.37 14.22 16.85
N VAL A 64 -3.39 14.80 16.21
CA VAL A 64 -3.62 16.26 16.16
C VAL A 64 -3.72 16.89 17.56
N GLN A 65 -4.25 16.15 18.54
CA GLN A 65 -4.38 16.64 19.93
C GLN A 65 -3.03 16.70 20.68
N LEU A 66 -2.00 16.04 20.17
CA LEU A 66 -0.71 15.96 20.83
C LEU A 66 0.22 17.11 20.41
N PRO A 67 0.93 17.73 21.37
CA PRO A 67 1.99 18.68 21.06
C PRO A 67 3.05 18.06 20.13
N ALA A 68 3.65 18.90 19.28
CA ALA A 68 4.60 18.47 18.24
C ALA A 68 5.75 17.60 18.78
N LYS A 69 6.26 17.91 19.98
CA LYS A 69 7.32 17.14 20.64
C LYS A 69 6.88 15.69 20.93
N MET A 70 5.69 15.50 21.49
CA MET A 70 5.17 14.17 21.83
C MET A 70 4.87 13.35 20.57
N ARG A 71 4.35 13.99 19.52
CA ARG A 71 4.16 13.34 18.21
C ARG A 71 5.48 12.84 17.63
N LEU A 72 6.54 13.65 17.73
CA LEU A 72 7.86 13.25 17.28
C LEU A 72 8.39 12.06 18.08
N ASP A 73 8.29 12.10 19.42
CA ASP A 73 8.75 11.00 20.28
C ASP A 73 8.05 9.68 19.90
N MET A 74 6.72 9.71 19.69
CA MET A 74 5.97 8.54 19.19
C MET A 74 6.43 8.10 17.79
N ALA A 75 6.59 9.04 16.85
CA ALA A 75 7.00 8.72 15.49
C ALA A 75 8.40 8.08 15.45
N VAL A 76 9.30 8.52 16.34
CA VAL A 76 10.63 7.93 16.52
C VAL A 76 10.50 6.50 17.01
N ASP A 77 9.76 6.25 18.09
CA ASP A 77 9.64 4.89 18.65
C ASP A 77 9.02 3.89 17.67
N VAL A 78 8.02 4.32 16.89
CA VAL A 78 7.31 3.43 15.96
C VAL A 78 8.09 3.21 14.66
N ASN A 79 8.66 4.28 14.07
CA ASN A 79 9.10 4.25 12.67
C ASN A 79 10.62 4.43 12.48
N TYR A 80 11.36 4.92 13.48
CA TYR A 80 12.80 5.17 13.35
C TYR A 80 13.59 3.93 12.95
N SER A 81 13.26 2.77 13.53
CA SER A 81 13.97 1.51 13.24
C SER A 81 13.85 1.08 11.77
N ILE A 82 12.75 1.46 11.10
CA ILE A 82 12.49 1.14 9.70
C ILE A 82 13.25 2.12 8.82
N VAL A 83 13.09 3.43 9.07
CA VAL A 83 13.69 4.50 8.25
C VAL A 83 15.23 4.52 8.37
N SER A 84 15.76 4.30 9.58
CA SER A 84 17.22 4.25 9.78
C SER A 84 17.90 3.08 9.06
N LYS A 85 17.20 1.94 8.90
CA LYS A 85 17.74 0.76 8.21
C LYS A 85 17.80 0.91 6.70
N VAL A 86 17.00 1.83 6.13
CA VAL A 86 16.95 2.08 4.69
C VAL A 86 18.33 2.48 4.16
N ALA A 87 18.82 1.75 3.15
CA ALA A 87 20.16 1.93 2.59
C ALA A 87 20.45 3.37 2.11
N LEU A 88 19.42 4.10 1.67
CA LEU A 88 19.52 5.50 1.27
C LEU A 88 19.92 6.40 2.44
N PHE A 89 19.28 6.26 3.61
CA PHE A 89 19.49 7.12 4.78
C PHE A 89 20.61 6.67 5.73
N GLN A 90 21.21 5.50 5.48
CA GLN A 90 22.35 5.00 6.27
C GLN A 90 23.52 6.02 6.35
N GLY A 91 23.97 6.38 7.53
CA GLY A 91 25.06 7.34 7.72
C GLY A 91 24.69 8.80 7.48
N CYS A 92 23.42 9.12 7.27
CA CYS A 92 22.92 10.48 7.45
C CYS A 92 22.82 10.81 8.95
N ASP A 93 22.79 12.11 9.26
CA ASP A 93 22.58 12.58 10.64
C ASP A 93 21.28 12.04 11.24
N ARG A 94 21.31 11.64 12.50
CA ARG A 94 20.15 11.19 13.26
C ARG A 94 19.08 12.28 13.34
N GLN A 95 19.48 13.54 13.53
CA GLN A 95 18.53 14.66 13.60
C GLN A 95 17.79 14.85 12.28
N MET A 96 18.49 14.69 11.15
CA MET A 96 17.83 14.70 9.83
C MET A 96 16.77 13.59 9.71
N VAL A 97 17.04 12.39 10.24
CA VAL A 97 16.06 11.29 10.23
C VAL A 97 14.87 11.61 11.13
N PHE A 98 15.08 12.27 12.27
CA PHE A 98 13.98 12.73 13.13
C PHE A 98 13.10 13.76 12.42
N ASP A 99 13.70 14.75 11.75
CA ASP A 99 12.96 15.72 10.96
C ASP A 99 12.17 15.05 9.82
N LEU A 100 12.77 14.06 9.15
CA LEU A 100 12.08 13.27 8.13
C LEU A 100 10.84 12.56 8.69
N LEU A 101 10.96 11.91 9.85
CA LEU A 101 9.85 11.18 10.47
C LEU A 101 8.63 12.07 10.73
N THR A 102 8.82 13.36 11.01
CA THR A 102 7.70 14.32 11.19
C THR A 102 6.92 14.61 9.91
N ARG A 103 7.51 14.36 8.73
CA ARG A 103 6.93 14.67 7.41
C ARG A 103 6.45 13.45 6.65
N LEU A 104 6.69 12.23 7.16
CA LEU A 104 6.27 11.00 6.51
C LEU A 104 4.75 10.80 6.64
N LYS A 105 4.11 10.46 5.53
CA LYS A 105 2.70 10.08 5.49
C LYS A 105 2.59 8.57 5.25
N SER A 106 1.89 7.86 6.12
CA SER A 106 1.64 6.41 6.01
C SER A 106 0.43 6.18 5.11
N VAL A 107 0.57 5.37 4.04
CA VAL A 107 -0.51 5.07 3.10
C VAL A 107 -0.56 3.58 2.78
N VAL A 108 -1.76 3.03 2.78
CA VAL A 108 -2.03 1.64 2.42
C VAL A 108 -2.47 1.53 0.97
N TYR A 109 -1.78 0.67 0.21
CA TYR A 109 -2.11 0.31 -1.15
C TYR A 109 -2.60 -1.13 -1.25
N LEU A 110 -3.55 -1.35 -2.16
CA LEU A 110 -4.14 -2.65 -2.41
C LEU A 110 -3.36 -3.46 -3.46
N PRO A 111 -3.46 -4.80 -3.45
CA PRO A 111 -2.92 -5.63 -4.51
C PRO A 111 -3.42 -5.17 -5.88
N GLY A 112 -2.48 -4.97 -6.80
CA GLY A 112 -2.80 -4.53 -8.16
C GLY A 112 -2.75 -3.02 -8.38
N ASP A 113 -2.65 -2.22 -7.32
CA ASP A 113 -2.60 -0.76 -7.43
C ASP A 113 -1.29 -0.29 -8.06
N PHE A 114 -1.39 0.69 -8.96
CA PHE A 114 -0.20 1.39 -9.47
C PHE A 114 0.15 2.52 -8.51
N VAL A 115 1.34 2.46 -7.91
CA VAL A 115 1.87 3.53 -7.04
C VAL A 115 2.40 4.68 -7.89
N CYS A 116 3.04 4.36 -9.01
CA CYS A 116 3.46 5.36 -9.98
C CYS A 116 3.43 4.78 -11.39
N LYS A 117 3.12 5.63 -12.37
CA LYS A 117 3.15 5.26 -13.78
C LYS A 117 4.28 5.98 -14.50
N LYS A 118 4.88 5.29 -15.46
CA LYS A 118 5.95 5.83 -16.30
C LYS A 118 5.48 7.13 -16.97
N GLY A 119 6.29 8.17 -16.87
CA GLY A 119 6.00 9.49 -17.45
C GLY A 119 5.25 10.45 -16.54
N GLU A 120 4.66 10.01 -15.43
CA GLU A 120 4.05 10.91 -14.44
C GLU A 120 5.09 11.80 -13.78
N ILE A 121 4.69 12.98 -13.30
CA ILE A 121 5.60 13.89 -12.60
C ILE A 121 5.87 13.35 -11.20
N GLY A 122 7.11 12.96 -10.92
CA GLY A 122 7.52 12.43 -9.62
C GLY A 122 7.73 13.54 -8.60
N ARG A 123 6.72 13.80 -7.77
CA ARG A 123 6.76 14.84 -6.72
C ARG A 123 7.17 14.31 -5.34
N GLU A 124 7.23 12.99 -5.20
CA GLU A 124 7.28 12.29 -3.91
C GLU A 124 8.19 11.06 -4.05
N MET A 125 8.74 10.56 -2.95
CA MET A 125 9.40 9.27 -2.89
C MET A 125 8.68 8.34 -1.92
N TYR A 126 8.90 7.05 -2.08
CA TYR A 126 8.22 6.03 -1.30
C TYR A 126 9.21 5.14 -0.57
N ILE A 127 8.93 4.87 0.71
CA ILE A 127 9.65 3.90 1.55
C ILE A 127 8.70 2.74 1.84
N ILE A 128 9.11 1.51 1.58
CA ILE A 128 8.25 0.35 1.83
C ILE A 128 8.34 -0.04 3.30
N LYS A 129 7.29 0.25 4.08
CA LYS A 129 7.17 -0.17 5.48
C LYS A 129 6.89 -1.67 5.57
N GLN A 130 5.90 -2.13 4.80
CA GLN A 130 5.47 -3.53 4.77
C GLN A 130 4.94 -3.90 3.38
N GLY A 131 5.13 -5.15 2.97
CA GLY A 131 4.73 -5.65 1.67
C GLY A 131 5.83 -5.53 0.62
N GLU A 132 5.45 -5.66 -0.64
CA GLU A 132 6.36 -5.58 -1.77
C GLU A 132 5.68 -4.96 -3.00
N VAL A 133 6.50 -4.30 -3.82
CA VAL A 133 6.08 -3.67 -5.06
C VAL A 133 6.90 -4.23 -6.22
N GLN A 134 6.32 -4.25 -7.40
CA GLN A 134 6.92 -4.77 -8.62
C GLN A 134 7.04 -3.65 -9.64
N VAL A 135 8.24 -3.51 -10.19
CA VAL A 135 8.49 -2.66 -11.35
C VAL A 135 8.04 -3.43 -12.58
N VAL A 136 7.00 -2.94 -13.24
CA VAL A 136 6.36 -3.62 -14.37
C VAL A 136 6.49 -2.84 -15.67
N GLY A 137 6.49 -3.55 -16.79
CA GLY A 137 6.35 -2.95 -18.11
C GLY A 137 6.08 -4.00 -19.18
N GLY A 138 6.60 -3.75 -20.38
CA GLY A 138 6.17 -4.44 -21.60
C GLY A 138 4.84 -3.87 -22.16
N PRO A 139 4.36 -4.40 -23.29
CA PRO A 139 3.13 -3.95 -23.95
C PRO A 139 1.90 -4.07 -23.03
N ASP A 140 1.87 -5.11 -22.20
CA ASP A 140 0.69 -5.47 -21.39
C ASP A 140 0.81 -5.07 -19.91
N LEU A 141 1.90 -4.41 -19.49
CA LEU A 141 2.19 -4.04 -18.09
C LEU A 141 2.23 -5.23 -17.10
N GLN A 142 2.40 -6.46 -17.60
CA GLN A 142 2.48 -7.68 -16.78
C GLN A 142 3.92 -8.19 -16.60
N THR A 143 4.87 -7.74 -17.42
CA THR A 143 6.26 -8.19 -17.30
C THR A 143 6.90 -7.54 -16.08
N VAL A 144 7.25 -8.35 -15.09
CA VAL A 144 7.95 -7.90 -13.87
C VAL A 144 9.45 -7.85 -14.13
N PHE A 145 10.05 -6.67 -13.99
CA PHE A 145 11.49 -6.48 -14.10
C PHE A 145 12.19 -6.71 -12.76
N VAL A 146 11.66 -6.11 -11.69
CA VAL A 146 12.26 -6.14 -10.35
C VAL A 146 11.15 -6.16 -9.30
N THR A 147 11.33 -6.95 -8.24
CA THR A 147 10.48 -6.89 -7.04
C THR A 147 11.26 -6.21 -5.93
N ILE A 148 10.69 -5.14 -5.38
CA ILE A 148 11.26 -4.32 -4.31
C ILE A 148 10.51 -4.64 -3.01
N ARG A 149 11.24 -5.02 -1.96
CA ARG A 149 10.70 -5.46 -0.67
C ARG A 149 10.83 -4.38 0.41
N SER A 150 10.14 -4.61 1.52
CA SER A 150 10.21 -3.79 2.75
C SER A 150 11.63 -3.38 3.14
N GLY A 151 11.80 -2.15 3.60
CA GLY A 151 13.10 -1.56 3.95
C GLY A 151 13.86 -0.95 2.76
N SER A 152 13.29 -1.04 1.56
CA SER A 152 13.82 -0.38 0.36
C SER A 152 13.06 0.89 0.03
N VAL A 153 13.65 1.71 -0.84
CA VAL A 153 13.11 2.97 -1.35
C VAL A 153 12.92 2.85 -2.84
N PHE A 154 11.90 3.52 -3.37
CA PHE A 154 11.74 3.75 -4.79
C PHE A 154 11.19 5.16 -5.08
N GLY A 155 11.35 5.61 -6.32
CA GLY A 155 10.93 6.95 -6.75
C GLY A 155 11.91 8.06 -6.35
N GLU A 156 13.07 7.72 -5.80
CA GLU A 156 14.15 8.62 -5.40
C GLU A 156 14.81 9.32 -6.59
N ILE A 157 14.79 8.70 -7.78
CA ILE A 157 15.40 9.24 -9.00
C ILE A 157 14.80 10.60 -9.35
N SER A 158 13.47 10.76 -9.30
CA SER A 158 12.79 12.03 -9.62
C SER A 158 13.09 13.14 -8.60
N LEU A 159 13.51 12.77 -7.39
CA LEU A 159 13.83 13.73 -6.32
C LEU A 159 15.30 14.14 -6.34
N LEU A 160 16.21 13.19 -6.60
CA LEU A 160 17.65 13.35 -6.42
C LEU A 160 18.43 13.58 -7.74
N ALA A 161 17.84 13.29 -8.91
CA ALA A 161 18.46 13.59 -10.20
C ALA A 161 18.36 15.10 -10.50
N GLY A 162 19.51 15.80 -10.41
CA GLY A 162 19.62 17.23 -10.69
C GLY A 162 19.47 17.64 -12.16
N GLY A 163 19.22 16.70 -13.07
CA GLY A 163 19.15 16.94 -14.52
C GLY A 163 17.81 16.53 -15.12
N GLY A 164 16.85 17.47 -15.20
CA GLY A 164 15.76 17.50 -16.19
C GLY A 164 14.68 16.41 -16.18
N GLY A 165 14.83 15.32 -15.43
CA GLY A 165 13.89 14.20 -15.42
C GLY A 165 12.99 14.16 -14.20
N ASN A 166 12.11 15.17 -14.00
CA ASN A 166 11.11 15.10 -12.92
C ASN A 166 9.97 14.11 -13.24
N ARG A 167 10.19 13.14 -14.13
CA ARG A 167 9.22 12.13 -14.55
C ARG A 167 9.60 10.76 -14.00
N ARG A 168 8.61 9.95 -13.66
CA ARG A 168 8.76 8.56 -13.25
C ARG A 168 9.30 7.75 -14.43
N THR A 169 10.32 6.94 -14.16
CA THR A 169 11.05 6.18 -15.20
C THR A 169 10.41 4.83 -15.52
N ALA A 170 9.62 4.28 -14.61
CA ALA A 170 8.98 2.98 -14.73
C ALA A 170 7.57 2.98 -14.11
N ASN A 171 6.79 1.95 -14.43
CA ASN A 171 5.54 1.69 -13.73
C ASN A 171 5.84 0.82 -12.52
N VAL A 172 5.29 1.19 -11.36
CA VAL A 172 5.41 0.41 -10.13
C VAL A 172 4.03 0.03 -9.68
N LYS A 173 3.81 -1.27 -9.55
CA LYS A 173 2.55 -1.89 -9.17
C LYS A 173 2.73 -2.66 -7.86
N VAL A 174 1.75 -2.61 -6.98
CA VAL A 174 1.80 -3.38 -5.73
C VAL A 174 1.39 -4.82 -6.02
N HIS A 175 2.17 -5.78 -5.52
CA HIS A 175 1.90 -7.20 -5.71
C HIS A 175 0.87 -7.73 -4.69
N GLY A 176 1.06 -7.38 -3.41
CA GLY A 176 0.15 -7.70 -2.31
C GLY A 176 -0.44 -6.46 -1.66
N PHE A 177 -0.89 -6.57 -0.43
CA PHE A 177 -1.16 -5.38 0.37
C PHE A 177 0.17 -4.76 0.81
N ALA A 178 0.32 -3.45 0.63
CA ALA A 178 1.54 -2.76 1.02
C ALA A 178 1.24 -1.50 1.83
N ASN A 179 2.05 -1.28 2.86
CA ASN A 179 2.07 -0.02 3.60
C ASN A 179 3.35 0.74 3.21
N LEU A 180 3.18 1.94 2.69
CA LEU A 180 4.25 2.79 2.19
C LEU A 180 4.28 4.10 2.97
N PHE A 181 5.48 4.60 3.26
CA PHE A 181 5.64 6.00 3.63
C PHE A 181 5.86 6.85 2.39
N ILE A 182 5.14 7.95 2.30
CA ILE A 182 5.29 8.99 1.28
C ILE A 182 6.08 10.15 1.89
N LEU A 183 7.11 10.60 1.17
CA LEU A 183 7.85 11.81 1.50
C LEU A 183 7.84 12.75 0.30
N ASP A 184 7.39 13.98 0.54
CA ASP A 184 7.29 15.02 -0.48
C ASP A 184 8.68 15.59 -0.83
N LYS A 185 8.89 15.90 -2.11
CA LYS A 185 10.15 16.50 -2.59
C LYS A 185 10.46 17.84 -1.92
N LYS A 186 9.41 18.63 -1.66
CA LYS A 186 9.51 19.94 -1.01
C LYS A 186 10.03 19.79 0.42
N ASP A 187 9.36 18.94 1.19
CA ASP A 187 9.71 18.64 2.58
C ASP A 187 11.13 18.07 2.70
N LEU A 188 11.51 17.15 1.81
CA LEU A 188 12.89 16.65 1.77
C LEU A 188 13.88 17.79 1.46
N ALA A 189 13.58 18.66 0.48
CA ALA A 189 14.47 19.75 0.12
C ALA A 189 14.66 20.75 1.28
N GLU A 190 13.59 21.09 1.99
CA GLU A 190 13.62 21.97 3.17
C GLU A 190 14.50 21.39 4.28
N ILE A 191 14.33 20.09 4.59
CA ILE A 191 15.16 19.40 5.60
C ILE A 191 16.63 19.42 5.19
N LEU A 192 16.93 19.13 3.91
CA LEU A 192 18.32 19.03 3.44
C LEU A 192 19.08 20.36 3.45
N VAL A 193 18.41 21.50 3.51
CA VAL A 193 19.07 22.82 3.69
C VAL A 193 19.81 22.86 5.02
N ASN A 194 19.23 22.27 6.07
CA ASN A 194 19.81 22.28 7.42
C ASN A 194 20.93 21.23 7.60
N TYR A 195 21.02 20.23 6.72
CA TYR A 195 21.97 19.12 6.83
C TYR A 195 22.79 18.93 5.53
N PRO A 196 23.73 19.84 5.23
CA PRO A 196 24.48 19.84 3.97
C PRO A 196 25.36 18.60 3.78
N GLU A 197 25.91 18.04 4.87
CA GLU A 197 26.73 16.81 4.80
C GLU A 197 25.88 15.59 4.44
N SER A 198 24.70 15.44 5.05
CA SER A 198 23.73 14.41 4.70
C SER A 198 23.24 14.55 3.26
N GLN A 199 23.04 15.80 2.78
CA GLN A 199 22.66 16.07 1.40
C GLN A 199 23.73 15.59 0.40
N LYS A 200 25.01 15.85 0.66
CA LYS A 200 26.12 15.36 -0.18
C LYS A 200 26.14 13.83 -0.22
N LEU A 201 25.96 13.18 0.93
CA LEU A 201 25.93 11.72 1.03
C LEU A 201 24.76 11.13 0.23
N LEU A 202 23.55 11.67 0.39
CA LEU A 202 22.36 11.24 -0.34
C LEU A 202 22.54 11.40 -1.85
N ARG A 203 23.09 12.54 -2.30
CA ARG A 203 23.41 12.76 -3.72
C ARG A 203 24.42 11.74 -4.25
N LYS A 204 25.45 11.42 -3.48
CA LYS A 204 26.47 10.40 -3.86
C LYS A 204 25.84 9.01 -3.98
N LYS A 205 24.99 8.63 -3.03
CA LYS A 205 24.25 7.36 -3.07
C LYS A 205 23.28 7.28 -4.23
N ALA A 206 22.51 8.34 -4.47
CA ALA A 206 21.59 8.42 -5.60
C ALA A 206 22.29 8.26 -6.95
N LYS A 207 23.44 8.93 -7.14
CA LYS A 207 24.27 8.75 -8.34
C LYS A 207 24.78 7.30 -8.50
N THR A 208 25.07 6.63 -7.39
CA THR A 208 25.55 5.24 -7.41
C THR A 208 24.43 4.25 -7.75
N MET A 209 23.21 4.52 -7.27
CA MET A 209 22.02 3.74 -7.62
C MET A 209 21.65 3.93 -9.10
N LEU A 210 21.66 5.18 -9.58
CA LEU A 210 21.36 5.49 -10.99
C LEU A 210 22.35 4.83 -11.98
N THR A 211 23.63 4.76 -11.62
CA THR A 211 24.66 4.13 -12.47
C THR A 211 24.64 2.61 -12.42
N LYS A 212 24.13 2.01 -11.33
CA LYS A 212 23.89 0.56 -11.27
C LYS A 212 22.74 0.15 -12.18
N ASP A 213 21.68 0.94 -12.24
CA ASP A 213 20.51 0.65 -13.09
C ASP A 213 20.77 0.88 -14.59
N GLN A 214 21.77 1.72 -14.94
CA GLN A 214 22.16 1.99 -16.33
C GLN A 214 23.15 0.98 -16.92
N LYS A 215 23.77 0.12 -16.11
CA LYS A 215 24.50 -1.02 -16.65
C LYS A 215 23.47 -2.11 -16.99
N PRO A 216 23.18 -2.41 -18.27
CA PRO A 216 22.69 -3.75 -18.55
C PRO A 216 23.72 -4.69 -17.93
N GLU A 217 23.28 -5.63 -17.09
CA GLU A 217 24.11 -6.76 -16.70
C GLU A 217 24.36 -7.62 -17.95
N GLU A 218 25.17 -7.12 -18.88
CA GLU A 218 26.07 -7.94 -19.67
C GLU A 218 27.22 -8.36 -18.74
N LYS A 219 26.89 -9.19 -17.76
CA LYS A 219 27.82 -10.18 -17.25
C LYS A 219 27.21 -11.53 -17.57
N GLY A 220 27.54 -11.99 -18.78
CA GLY A 220 27.70 -13.40 -19.04
C GLY A 220 28.54 -14.00 -17.92
N GLY A 221 27.87 -14.80 -17.10
CA GLY A 221 28.44 -15.58 -16.03
C GLY A 221 27.40 -16.64 -15.77
N ALA A 222 27.46 -17.72 -16.54
CA ALA A 222 26.68 -18.92 -16.32
C ALA A 222 26.83 -19.32 -14.84
N LYS A 223 25.84 -18.96 -14.03
CA LYS A 223 25.61 -19.65 -12.77
C LYS A 223 25.04 -20.97 -13.19
N GLU A 224 25.89 -22.00 -13.11
CA GLU A 224 25.51 -23.39 -13.19
C GLU A 224 24.22 -23.58 -12.39
N ALA A 225 23.14 -23.87 -13.12
CA ALA A 225 22.03 -24.59 -12.53
C ALA A 225 22.64 -25.91 -12.04
N VAL A 226 22.68 -26.11 -10.73
CA VAL A 226 22.85 -27.44 -10.17
C VAL A 226 21.66 -28.26 -10.68
N GLN A 227 21.88 -28.98 -11.77
CA GLN A 227 20.91 -29.94 -12.32
C GLN A 227 20.88 -31.13 -11.35
N ILE A 228 19.83 -31.23 -10.54
CA ILE A 228 19.57 -32.37 -9.62
C ILE A 228 19.09 -33.62 -10.39
N ILE A 229 19.23 -33.65 -11.73
CA ILE A 229 18.95 -34.82 -12.54
C ILE A 229 20.13 -35.00 -13.51
N PRO A 230 20.93 -36.06 -13.38
CA PRO A 230 22.01 -36.30 -14.34
C PRO A 230 21.43 -36.51 -15.74
N PRO A 231 22.09 -36.02 -16.81
CA PRO A 231 21.67 -36.28 -18.17
C PRO A 231 21.70 -37.80 -18.42
N ARG A 232 20.64 -38.31 -19.04
CA ARG A 232 20.55 -39.74 -19.40
C ARG A 232 21.73 -40.10 -20.30
N PRO A 233 22.43 -41.22 -20.06
CA PRO A 233 23.52 -41.64 -20.92
C PRO A 233 23.00 -41.87 -22.35
N ASP A 234 23.80 -41.45 -23.33
CA ASP A 234 23.52 -41.65 -24.74
C ASP A 234 23.23 -43.13 -25.03
N THR A 235 22.26 -43.38 -25.92
CA THR A 235 21.86 -44.73 -26.34
C THR A 235 23.10 -45.56 -26.70
N PRO A 236 23.30 -46.73 -26.08
CA PRO A 236 24.44 -47.60 -26.35
C PRO A 236 24.56 -47.91 -27.84
N GLU A 237 25.79 -48.00 -28.36
CA GLU A 237 26.12 -48.30 -29.77
C GLU A 237 25.29 -49.45 -30.38
N MET A 238 24.90 -50.43 -29.57
CA MET A 238 24.07 -51.56 -29.99
C MET A 238 22.65 -51.15 -30.45
N PHE A 239 22.07 -50.08 -29.90
CA PHE A 239 20.76 -49.57 -30.33
C PHE A 239 20.82 -48.86 -31.69
N LYS A 240 21.92 -48.14 -31.98
CA LYS A 240 22.16 -47.54 -33.30
C LYS A 240 22.43 -48.61 -34.35
N ALA A 241 23.15 -49.68 -33.99
CA ALA A 241 23.36 -50.83 -34.85
C ALA A 241 22.04 -51.57 -35.15
N ALA A 242 21.19 -51.79 -34.15
CA ALA A 242 19.87 -52.41 -34.33
C ALA A 242 18.93 -51.57 -35.23
N LEU A 243 18.96 -50.24 -35.13
CA LEU A 243 18.22 -49.33 -36.01
C LEU A 243 18.72 -49.38 -37.47
N LYS A 244 20.03 -49.54 -37.68
CA LYS A 244 20.61 -49.71 -39.02
C LYS A 244 20.23 -51.06 -39.63
N VAL A 245 20.23 -52.12 -38.82
CA VAL A 245 19.85 -53.47 -39.26
C VAL A 245 18.35 -53.56 -39.55
N SER A 246 17.48 -52.88 -38.80
CA SER A 246 16.04 -52.87 -39.09
C SER A 246 15.67 -52.10 -40.36
N GLN A 247 16.41 -51.02 -40.68
CA GLN A 247 16.28 -50.31 -41.95
C GLN A 247 16.78 -51.13 -43.15
N GLN A 248 17.85 -51.90 -42.99
CA GLN A 248 18.36 -52.77 -44.06
C GLN A 248 17.52 -54.03 -44.28
N ALA A 249 16.81 -54.52 -43.25
CA ALA A 249 15.98 -55.72 -43.31
C ALA A 249 14.50 -55.46 -43.69
N GLY A 250 14.11 -54.21 -44.03
CA GLY A 250 12.77 -53.89 -44.50
C GLY A 250 11.65 -54.13 -43.47
N LEU A 251 11.97 -54.03 -42.16
CA LEU A 251 11.06 -54.28 -41.05
C LEU A 251 10.46 -52.99 -40.44
N GLU A 252 10.18 -51.98 -41.27
CA GLU A 252 9.63 -50.68 -40.81
C GLU A 252 8.25 -50.80 -40.13
N GLY A 253 7.52 -51.90 -40.36
CA GLY A 253 6.21 -52.16 -39.76
C GLY A 253 6.24 -52.66 -38.30
N ALA A 254 7.34 -53.26 -37.84
CA ALA A 254 7.39 -53.86 -36.50
C ALA A 254 7.48 -52.81 -35.38
N PHE A 255 8.15 -51.69 -35.64
CA PHE A 255 8.34 -50.61 -34.65
C PHE A 255 7.11 -49.69 -34.49
N THR A 256 6.24 -49.60 -35.51
CA THR A 256 4.99 -48.84 -35.42
C THR A 256 3.96 -49.55 -34.55
N GLN A 257 3.99 -50.88 -34.49
CA GLN A 257 3.11 -51.67 -33.63
C GLN A 257 3.53 -51.58 -32.16
N LEU A 258 4.84 -51.56 -31.87
CA LEU A 258 5.36 -51.38 -30.50
C LEU A 258 5.03 -49.99 -29.92
N ARG A 259 5.09 -48.94 -30.75
CA ARG A 259 4.71 -47.57 -30.32
C ARG A 259 3.22 -47.45 -30.01
N ARG A 260 2.36 -48.19 -30.72
CA ARG A 260 0.92 -48.23 -30.46
C ARG A 260 0.61 -48.87 -29.10
N THR A 261 1.30 -49.95 -28.74
CA THR A 261 1.17 -50.57 -27.40
C THR A 261 1.69 -49.68 -26.26
N TYR A 262 2.73 -48.88 -26.53
CA TYR A 262 3.27 -47.94 -25.53
C TYR A 262 2.39 -46.69 -25.32
N GLN A 263 1.62 -46.28 -26.35
CA GLN A 263 0.64 -45.19 -26.22
C GLN A 263 -0.69 -45.64 -25.60
N SER A 264 -1.03 -46.94 -25.63
CA SER A 264 -2.20 -47.49 -24.94
C SER A 264 -1.98 -47.75 -23.44
N SER A 265 -0.76 -47.60 -22.91
CA SER A 265 -0.45 -47.79 -21.48
C SER A 265 -0.27 -46.49 -20.68
N GLU A 266 -0.49 -45.32 -21.29
CA GLU A 266 -0.51 -44.02 -20.57
C GLU A 266 -1.94 -43.44 -20.44
N SER A 267 -2.95 -44.31 -20.45
CA SER A 267 -4.35 -43.97 -20.16
C SER A 267 -4.94 -44.81 -19.03
N THR A 268 -4.19 -44.95 -17.92
CA THR A 268 -4.70 -45.46 -16.64
C THR A 268 -3.90 -44.84 -15.50
N ASP A 269 -4.29 -43.64 -15.07
CA ASP A 269 -4.34 -43.17 -13.68
C ASP A 269 -4.50 -41.65 -13.61
N ARG A 270 -5.72 -41.20 -13.90
CA ARG A 270 -6.29 -39.97 -13.33
C ARG A 270 -7.81 -40.14 -13.19
N GLN A 271 -8.22 -41.03 -12.28
CA GLN A 271 -9.49 -40.87 -11.58
C GLN A 271 -9.18 -40.41 -10.15
N THR A 272 -9.02 -39.10 -9.99
CA THR A 272 -9.27 -38.43 -8.72
C THR A 272 -10.39 -37.44 -8.95
N SER A 273 -11.55 -37.80 -8.41
CA SER A 273 -12.76 -36.99 -8.35
C SER A 273 -12.48 -35.59 -7.77
N PRO A 274 -13.14 -34.53 -8.28
CA PRO A 274 -13.06 -33.20 -7.68
C PRO A 274 -13.78 -33.21 -6.32
N PRO A 275 -13.31 -32.49 -5.29
CA PRO A 275 -14.07 -32.36 -4.06
C PRO A 275 -15.32 -31.53 -4.34
N THR A 276 -16.47 -32.13 -4.06
CA THR A 276 -17.80 -31.52 -4.06
C THR A 276 -17.82 -30.35 -3.06
N TYR A 277 -17.77 -29.11 -3.54
CA TYR A 277 -18.16 -27.97 -2.72
C TYR A 277 -19.68 -27.95 -2.59
N GLN A 278 -20.19 -28.50 -1.49
CA GLN A 278 -21.57 -28.30 -1.08
C GLN A 278 -21.73 -26.83 -0.65
N ALA A 279 -22.68 -26.14 -1.29
CA ALA A 279 -23.09 -24.80 -0.87
C ALA A 279 -23.67 -24.85 0.54
N PRO A 280 -23.30 -23.92 1.45
CA PRO A 280 -23.90 -23.87 2.77
C PRO A 280 -25.38 -23.45 2.66
N PRO A 281 -26.26 -23.94 3.56
CA PRO A 281 -27.68 -23.61 3.54
C PRO A 281 -27.91 -22.11 3.84
N PRO A 282 -28.98 -21.51 3.30
CA PRO A 282 -29.28 -20.09 3.52
C PRO A 282 -29.64 -19.83 4.99
N SER A 283 -28.94 -18.87 5.61
CA SER A 283 -29.27 -18.39 6.96
C SER A 283 -30.62 -17.64 6.97
N PRO A 284 -31.33 -17.63 8.11
CA PRO A 284 -32.72 -17.20 8.18
C PRO A 284 -32.88 -15.69 7.95
N MET A 285 -33.92 -15.31 7.20
CA MET A 285 -34.34 -13.92 7.02
C MET A 285 -34.79 -13.31 8.35
N HIS A 286 -34.02 -12.38 8.92
CA HIS A 286 -34.53 -11.50 9.97
C HIS A 286 -35.25 -10.29 9.35
N ARG A 287 -36.55 -10.20 9.64
CA ARG A 287 -37.44 -9.05 9.43
C ARG A 287 -36.78 -7.77 9.96
N ARG A 288 -36.78 -6.69 9.16
CA ARG A 288 -36.50 -5.33 9.64
C ARG A 288 -37.57 -4.90 10.63
N SER A 289 -37.17 -4.46 11.82
CA SER A 289 -38.01 -3.64 12.70
C SER A 289 -38.01 -2.18 12.23
N PRO A 290 -39.06 -1.38 12.50
CA PRO A 290 -39.21 -0.02 11.97
C PRO A 290 -38.21 0.97 12.57
N VAL A 291 -37.82 1.95 11.77
CA VAL A 291 -36.95 3.09 12.14
C VAL A 291 -37.80 4.15 12.87
N PRO A 292 -37.39 4.71 14.03
CA PRO A 292 -38.03 5.89 14.62
C PRO A 292 -37.68 7.17 13.82
N PRO A 293 -38.55 8.18 13.77
CA PRO A 293 -38.30 9.40 12.99
C PRO A 293 -37.16 10.23 13.58
N LEU A 294 -36.40 10.86 12.68
CA LEU A 294 -35.41 11.90 12.97
C LEU A 294 -36.07 13.11 13.66
N VAL A 295 -35.55 13.49 14.82
CA VAL A 295 -35.86 14.78 15.46
C VAL A 295 -34.94 15.82 14.86
N VAL A 296 -35.53 16.84 14.24
CA VAL A 296 -34.84 18.04 13.75
C VAL A 296 -34.57 18.95 14.96
N ALA A 297 -33.31 19.20 15.27
CA ALA A 297 -32.91 20.23 16.23
C ALA A 297 -32.95 21.60 15.53
N THR A 298 -33.62 22.55 16.17
CA THR A 298 -33.77 23.94 15.75
C THR A 298 -32.48 24.72 16.04
N ASP A 299 -31.97 25.43 15.02
CA ASP A 299 -30.96 26.49 15.12
C ASP A 299 -31.45 27.60 16.04
N ASP A 300 -30.77 27.84 17.16
CA ASP A 300 -30.69 29.13 17.87
C ASP A 300 -29.79 28.92 19.11
N ASP A 301 -28.47 28.91 18.94
CA ASP A 301 -27.51 28.99 20.06
C ASP A 301 -26.41 30.01 19.72
N ASP A 302 -26.45 31.16 20.39
CA ASP A 302 -25.39 32.17 20.35
C ASP A 302 -24.17 31.68 21.15
N ALA A 303 -23.01 31.59 20.49
CA ALA A 303 -21.75 31.23 21.16
C ALA A 303 -21.07 32.47 21.76
N VAL A 304 -20.80 32.44 23.07
CA VAL A 304 -20.08 33.50 23.82
C VAL A 304 -18.80 32.90 24.41
N SER A 305 -17.67 33.60 24.29
CA SER A 305 -16.39 33.21 24.88
C SER A 305 -15.73 34.39 25.60
N GLU A 306 -15.23 34.14 26.81
CA GLU A 306 -14.60 35.14 27.69
C GLU A 306 -13.10 34.81 27.85
N THR A 307 -12.23 35.83 27.85
CA THR A 307 -10.79 35.64 28.06
C THR A 307 -10.46 35.46 29.55
N ALA A 308 -9.33 34.81 29.86
CA ALA A 308 -8.94 34.41 31.21
C ALA A 308 -8.72 35.58 32.21
N ASP A 309 -8.76 36.82 31.73
CA ASP A 309 -8.56 38.06 32.44
C ASP A 309 -9.82 38.96 32.51
N SER A 310 -10.99 38.47 32.05
CA SER A 310 -12.31 39.13 32.11
C SER A 310 -12.38 40.55 31.53
N SER A 311 -11.41 40.96 30.73
CA SER A 311 -11.31 42.31 30.16
C SER A 311 -12.03 42.45 28.82
N VAL A 312 -12.30 41.33 28.13
CA VAL A 312 -12.89 41.32 26.79
C VAL A 312 -13.94 40.22 26.63
N LEU A 313 -15.14 40.61 26.18
CA LEU A 313 -16.24 39.70 25.84
C LEU A 313 -16.38 39.63 24.31
N ILE A 314 -16.31 38.41 23.75
CA ILE A 314 -16.48 38.18 22.31
C ILE A 314 -17.76 37.39 22.06
N ARG A 315 -18.64 37.95 21.23
CA ARG A 315 -19.92 37.33 20.84
C ARG A 315 -20.01 37.18 19.33
N MET A 316 -20.33 35.97 18.87
CA MET A 316 -20.62 35.69 17.47
C MET A 316 -22.12 35.51 17.29
N THR A 317 -22.71 36.30 16.40
CA THR A 317 -24.14 36.22 16.06
C THR A 317 -24.32 35.88 14.58
N PRO A 318 -25.07 34.81 14.25
CA PRO A 318 -25.34 34.45 12.86
C PRO A 318 -26.41 35.37 12.26
N ARG A 319 -26.17 35.88 11.04
CA ARG A 319 -27.15 36.67 10.29
C ARG A 319 -27.71 35.85 9.12
N GLN A 320 -28.98 36.04 8.78
CA GLN A 320 -29.76 35.26 7.80
C GLN A 320 -29.23 35.19 6.34
N GLN A 321 -28.02 35.68 6.05
CA GLN A 321 -27.37 35.58 4.73
C GLN A 321 -25.93 35.04 4.80
N GLY A 322 -25.62 34.18 5.78
CA GLY A 322 -24.36 33.42 5.81
C GLY A 322 -23.10 34.25 6.05
N GLN A 323 -23.25 35.45 6.62
CA GLN A 323 -22.14 36.22 7.18
C GLN A 323 -22.26 36.21 8.71
N GLU A 324 -21.18 35.86 9.39
CA GLU A 324 -21.07 35.88 10.83
C GLU A 324 -20.61 37.28 11.29
N LEU A 325 -21.33 37.88 12.24
CA LEU A 325 -20.95 39.15 12.83
C LEU A 325 -20.21 38.88 14.15
N LEU A 326 -18.98 39.40 14.25
CA LEU A 326 -18.13 39.26 15.44
C LEU A 326 -18.14 40.59 16.20
N THR A 327 -18.73 40.58 17.40
CA THR A 327 -18.83 41.75 18.27
C THR A 327 -17.87 41.58 19.44
N VAL A 328 -17.01 42.58 19.66
CA VAL A 328 -16.03 42.61 20.75
C VAL A 328 -16.36 43.77 21.67
N GLU A 329 -16.72 43.46 22.91
CA GLU A 329 -16.97 44.44 23.96
C GLU A 329 -15.83 44.42 24.97
N VAL A 330 -15.25 45.59 25.25
CA VAL A 330 -14.19 45.77 26.25
C VAL A 330 -14.83 46.41 27.48
N ALA A 331 -14.67 45.79 28.65
CA ALA A 331 -15.20 46.36 29.88
C ALA A 331 -14.47 47.69 30.20
N PRO A 332 -15.17 48.76 30.61
CA PRO A 332 -14.51 50.00 30.99
C PRO A 332 -13.64 49.78 32.24
N GLU A 333 -12.37 50.18 32.17
CA GLU A 333 -11.46 50.20 33.31
C GLU A 333 -12.09 51.06 34.42
N GLY A 334 -12.41 50.44 35.56
CA GLY A 334 -12.89 51.16 36.74
C GLY A 334 -11.75 51.98 37.35
N GLU A 335 -12.04 53.25 37.64
CA GLU A 335 -11.25 54.12 38.53
C GLU A 335 -11.14 53.58 39.96
#